data_AF-A0A8T4S3F2-F1
#
_entry.id   AF-A0A8T4S3F2-F1
#
_cell.length_a   1.000
_cell.length_b   1.000
_cell.length_c   1.000
_cell.angle_alpha   90.00
_cell.angle_beta   90.00
_cell.angle_gamma   90.00
#
_symmetry.space_group_name_H-M   'P 1'
#
loop_
_entity.id
_entity.type
_entity.pdbx_description
1 polymer ?
#
loop_
_entity_poly.entity_id
_entity_poly.type
_entity_poly.pdbx_seq_one_letter_code
_entity_poly.pdbx_strand_id
1 'polypeptide(L)'
;MSSSVTFFANKKGVSPLIATVLLIAFAVALGAVIMNWGRGFVQDRTADVEKTTKIETSCALDVQLKVSEIGGTPQMCYGGSGSAGYLEFTLDNQGRKDIKELGIVIGGQLGIYQNSSLNGSLIIAGGALYRNMSYDYTSFGSIKYVRFIPKLDIAGITTPCSGSALQKDAAELRNCTAD
;
A
#
# COMPACT_ATOMS: atom_id res chain seq x y z
N MET A 1 50.84 65.24 25.36
CA MET A 1 51.71 64.71 24.28
C MET A 1 51.19 63.32 23.95
N SER A 2 50.19 63.20 23.08
CA SER A 2 50.32 63.06 21.61
C SER A 2 51.36 62.02 21.20
N SER A 3 50.88 60.88 20.73
CA SER A 3 51.55 60.04 19.73
C SER A 3 50.50 59.16 19.05
N SER A 4 50.08 59.62 17.89
CA SER A 4 49.23 58.90 16.93
C SER A 4 49.99 57.72 16.33
N VAL A 5 49.38 56.54 16.28
CA VAL A 5 49.87 55.40 15.50
C VAL A 5 49.04 55.30 14.21
N THR A 6 49.67 55.66 13.09
CA THR A 6 49.08 55.68 11.75
C THR A 6 49.04 54.27 11.16
N PHE A 7 47.86 53.66 11.06
CA PHE A 7 47.67 52.44 10.27
C PHE A 7 47.55 52.80 8.79
N PHE A 8 48.67 52.69 8.05
CA PHE A 8 48.65 52.70 6.59
C PHE A 8 48.13 51.34 6.08
N ALA A 9 46.81 51.21 5.97
CA ALA A 9 46.20 50.14 5.18
C ALA A 9 46.12 50.62 3.73
N ASN A 10 46.96 50.05 2.88
CA ASN A 10 46.91 50.17 1.42
C ASN A 10 45.56 49.60 0.92
N LYS A 11 44.49 50.41 0.93
CA LYS A 11 43.16 50.01 0.44
C LYS A 11 43.20 50.02 -1.08
N LYS A 12 43.53 48.89 -1.70
CA LYS A 12 43.25 48.66 -3.11
C LYS A 12 41.73 48.73 -3.28
N GLY A 13 41.23 49.84 -3.83
CA GLY A 13 39.83 50.00 -4.19
C GLY A 13 39.48 48.94 -5.22
N VAL A 14 38.72 47.93 -4.81
CA VAL A 14 38.13 46.98 -5.76
C VAL A 14 37.22 47.83 -6.65
N SER A 15 37.51 47.85 -7.96
CA SER A 15 36.74 48.65 -8.92
C SER A 15 35.26 48.32 -8.77
N PRO A 16 34.37 49.30 -8.49
CA PRO A 16 32.94 49.07 -8.30
C PRO A 16 32.29 48.28 -9.46
N LEU A 17 32.86 48.41 -10.66
CA LEU A 17 32.42 47.72 -11.86
C LEU A 17 32.68 46.20 -11.83
N ILE A 18 33.80 45.77 -11.22
CA ILE A 18 34.13 44.34 -11.10
C ILE A 18 33.20 43.67 -10.08
N ALA A 19 32.88 44.35 -8.98
CA ALA A 19 31.98 43.82 -7.96
C ALA A 19 30.57 43.57 -8.51
N THR A 20 30.04 44.48 -9.33
CA THR A 20 28.71 44.31 -9.94
C THR A 20 28.65 43.15 -10.92
N VAL A 21 29.70 42.94 -11.72
CA VAL A 21 29.76 41.82 -12.68
C VAL A 21 29.80 40.48 -11.95
N LEU A 22 30.56 40.38 -10.86
CA LEU A 22 30.64 39.17 -10.04
C LEU A 22 29.28 38.82 -9.40
N LEU A 23 28.54 39.83 -8.92
CA LEU A 23 27.21 39.60 -8.33
C LEU A 23 26.19 39.12 -9.36
N ILE A 24 26.20 39.69 -10.57
CA ILE A 24 25.30 39.26 -11.65
C ILE A 24 25.65 37.83 -12.09
N ALA A 25 26.93 37.52 -12.28
CA ALA A 25 27.37 36.17 -12.65
C ALA A 25 26.95 35.12 -11.62
N PHE A 26 27.06 35.44 -10.32
CA PHE A 26 26.63 34.56 -9.25
C PHE A 26 25.11 34.37 -9.24
N ALA A 27 24.33 35.44 -9.42
CA ALA A 27 22.87 35.36 -9.49
C ALA A 27 22.38 34.47 -10.64
N VAL A 28 23.00 34.59 -11.84
CA VAL A 28 22.66 33.74 -12.99
C VAL A 28 23.03 32.28 -12.75
N ALA A 29 24.21 32.02 -12.16
CA ALA A 29 24.64 30.67 -11.81
C ALA A 29 23.69 30.00 -10.80
N LEU A 30 23.26 30.73 -9.76
CA LEU A 30 22.26 30.23 -8.82
C LEU A 30 20.90 29.98 -9.48
N GLY A 31 20.47 30.87 -10.38
CA GLY A 31 19.22 30.68 -11.14
C GLY A 31 19.23 29.39 -11.96
N ALA A 32 20.34 29.07 -12.63
CA ALA A 32 20.48 27.83 -13.39
C ALA A 32 20.43 26.57 -12.49
N VAL A 33 21.07 26.61 -11.32
CA VAL A 33 21.04 25.50 -10.36
C VAL A 33 19.63 25.26 -9.82
N ILE A 34 18.91 26.32 -9.46
CA ILE A 34 17.52 26.22 -8.95
C ILE A 34 16.60 25.66 -10.03
N MET A 35 16.71 26.11 -11.28
CA MET A 35 15.91 25.56 -12.38
C MET A 35 16.22 24.09 -12.65
N ASN A 36 17.49 23.68 -12.54
CA ASN A 36 17.89 22.28 -12.75
C ASN A 36 17.37 21.36 -11.63
N TRP A 37 17.47 21.79 -10.37
CA TRP A 37 16.92 21.05 -9.21
C TRP A 37 15.39 21.04 -9.18
N GLY A 38 14.75 22.16 -9.53
CA GLY A 38 13.29 22.29 -9.54
C GLY A 38 12.62 21.33 -10.53
N ARG A 39 13.24 21.09 -11.69
CA ARG A 39 12.72 20.11 -12.68
C ARG A 39 12.76 18.67 -12.16
N GLY A 40 13.86 18.27 -11.50
CA GLY A 40 13.98 16.94 -10.90
C GLY A 40 12.94 16.70 -9.80
N PHE A 41 12.79 17.65 -8.88
CA PHE A 41 11.82 17.54 -7.78
C PHE A 41 10.37 17.45 -8.27
N VAL A 42 10.00 18.19 -9.32
CA VAL A 42 8.64 18.13 -9.88
C VAL A 42 8.41 16.82 -10.64
N GLN A 43 9.39 16.31 -11.39
CA GLN A 43 9.27 15.02 -12.07
C GLN A 43 9.13 13.86 -11.10
N ASP A 44 9.93 13.83 -10.02
CA ASP A 44 9.88 12.76 -9.02
C ASP A 44 8.54 12.75 -8.27
N ARG A 45 8.03 13.93 -7.88
CA ARG A 45 6.72 14.06 -7.22
C ARG A 45 5.56 13.68 -8.13
N THR A 46 5.66 13.94 -9.43
CA THR A 46 4.61 13.57 -10.38
C THR A 46 4.58 12.06 -10.61
N ALA A 47 5.75 11.42 -10.70
CA ALA A 47 5.86 9.97 -10.88
C ALA A 47 5.32 9.17 -9.67
N ASP A 48 5.53 9.66 -8.45
CA ASP A 48 5.02 9.01 -7.24
C ASP A 48 3.51 9.18 -7.07
N VAL A 49 2.98 10.39 -7.35
CA VAL A 49 1.52 10.64 -7.30
C VAL A 49 0.79 9.82 -8.36
N GLU A 50 1.30 9.78 -9.60
CA GLU A 50 0.69 8.97 -10.65
C GLU A 50 0.62 7.48 -10.30
N LYS A 51 1.64 6.93 -9.64
CA LYS A 51 1.65 5.53 -9.22
C LYS A 51 0.58 5.27 -8.17
N THR A 52 0.50 6.09 -7.11
CA THR A 52 -0.49 5.90 -6.05
C THR A 52 -1.92 6.05 -6.58
N THR A 53 -2.19 7.07 -7.41
CA THR A 53 -3.53 7.25 -8.02
C THR A 53 -3.90 6.09 -8.94
N LYS A 54 -2.96 5.57 -9.74
CA LYS A 54 -3.20 4.39 -10.60
C LYS A 54 -3.46 3.13 -9.77
N ILE A 55 -2.80 2.96 -8.63
CA ILE A 55 -3.00 1.82 -7.71
C ILE A 55 -4.40 1.89 -7.09
N GLU A 56 -4.77 3.02 -6.48
CA GLU A 56 -6.07 3.17 -5.82
C GLU A 56 -7.22 3.02 -6.82
N THR A 57 -7.08 3.62 -8.01
CA THR A 57 -8.08 3.50 -9.09
C THR A 57 -8.17 2.07 -9.60
N SER A 58 -7.05 1.37 -9.81
CA SER A 58 -7.04 -0.03 -10.23
C SER A 58 -7.68 -0.94 -9.18
N CYS A 59 -7.37 -0.73 -7.90
CA CYS A 59 -7.96 -1.51 -6.81
C CYS A 59 -9.48 -1.27 -6.73
N ALA A 60 -9.93 -0.02 -6.81
CA ALA A 60 -11.33 0.33 -6.65
C ALA A 60 -12.21 -0.07 -7.84
N LEU A 61 -11.68 0.00 -9.07
CA LEU A 61 -12.46 -0.24 -10.29
C LEU A 61 -12.27 -1.64 -10.87
N ASP A 62 -11.06 -2.22 -10.76
CA ASP A 62 -10.72 -3.45 -11.47
C ASP A 62 -10.71 -4.70 -10.56
N VAL A 63 -10.85 -4.54 -9.24
CA VAL A 63 -10.88 -5.65 -8.28
C VAL A 63 -12.22 -5.70 -7.58
N GLN A 64 -12.93 -6.81 -7.76
CA GLN A 64 -14.18 -7.06 -7.07
C GLN A 64 -14.16 -8.49 -6.55
N LEU A 65 -13.94 -8.63 -5.25
CA LEU A 65 -13.90 -9.92 -4.58
C LEU A 65 -15.26 -10.20 -3.93
N LYS A 66 -15.87 -11.35 -4.21
CA LYS A 66 -17.12 -11.79 -3.59
C LYS A 66 -16.96 -13.20 -3.03
N VAL A 67 -17.71 -13.52 -1.98
CA VAL A 67 -17.93 -14.92 -1.59
C VAL A 67 -18.80 -15.58 -2.65
N SER A 68 -18.39 -16.76 -3.12
CA SER A 68 -19.17 -17.52 -4.09
C SER A 68 -20.47 -18.02 -3.47
N GLU A 69 -21.54 -18.09 -4.26
CA GLU A 69 -22.86 -18.53 -3.81
C GLU A 69 -23.37 -19.63 -4.75
N ILE A 70 -23.74 -20.78 -4.19
CA ILE A 70 -24.30 -21.90 -4.95
C ILE A 70 -25.72 -22.14 -4.42
N GLY A 71 -26.72 -21.98 -5.29
CA GLY A 71 -28.13 -22.14 -4.89
C GLY A 71 -28.59 -21.14 -3.82
N GLY A 72 -27.95 -19.97 -3.73
CA GLY A 72 -28.22 -18.96 -2.69
C GLY A 72 -27.47 -19.19 -1.38
N THR A 73 -26.67 -20.26 -1.27
CA THR A 73 -25.89 -20.55 -0.06
C THR A 73 -24.45 -20.03 -0.23
N PRO A 74 -23.97 -19.13 0.66
CA PRO A 74 -22.60 -18.64 0.61
C PRO A 74 -21.62 -19.79 0.88
N GLN A 75 -20.64 -19.94 0.00
CA GLN A 75 -19.56 -20.93 0.09
C GLN A 75 -18.45 -20.42 1.01
N MET A 76 -18.82 -20.07 2.24
CA MET A 76 -17.90 -19.66 3.29
C MET A 76 -18.42 -20.16 4.63
N CYS A 77 -17.64 -21.02 5.28
CA CYS A 77 -18.04 -21.64 6.52
C CYS A 77 -16.85 -21.91 7.44
N TYR A 78 -17.14 -22.09 8.72
CA TYR A 78 -16.17 -22.49 9.72
C TYR A 78 -16.61 -23.79 10.40
N GLY A 79 -15.65 -24.54 10.95
CA GLY A 79 -15.95 -25.77 11.66
C GLY A 79 -14.82 -26.21 12.59
N GLY A 80 -15.01 -27.36 13.22
CA GLY A 80 -14.07 -27.94 14.18
C GLY A 80 -14.14 -27.29 15.56
N SER A 81 -13.17 -27.64 16.41
CA SER A 81 -13.07 -27.11 17.78
C SER A 81 -11.62 -27.14 18.27
N GLY A 82 -11.32 -26.31 19.28
CA GLY A 82 -9.97 -26.19 19.84
C GLY A 82 -8.93 -25.83 18.78
N SER A 83 -7.79 -26.53 18.78
CA SER A 83 -6.71 -26.33 17.80
C SER A 83 -6.96 -27.00 16.44
N ALA A 84 -8.01 -27.82 16.32
CA ALA A 84 -8.41 -28.50 15.10
C ALA A 84 -9.56 -27.79 14.37
N GLY A 85 -9.70 -26.48 14.60
CA GLY A 85 -10.64 -25.66 13.85
C GLY A 85 -10.20 -25.41 12.42
N TYR A 86 -11.15 -25.01 11.58
CA TYR A 86 -10.87 -24.65 10.19
C TYR A 86 -11.86 -23.61 9.67
N LEU A 87 -11.42 -22.90 8.63
CA LEU A 87 -12.19 -21.97 7.83
C LEU A 87 -12.10 -22.42 6.36
N GLU A 88 -13.24 -22.59 5.74
CA GLU A 88 -13.40 -22.95 4.34
C GLU A 88 -14.07 -21.81 3.59
N PHE A 89 -13.54 -21.45 2.42
CA PHE A 89 -14.09 -20.38 1.61
C PHE A 89 -13.83 -20.58 0.13
N THR A 90 -14.80 -20.14 -0.67
CA THR A 90 -14.68 -19.94 -2.12
C THR A 90 -14.88 -18.47 -2.43
N LEU A 91 -13.87 -17.86 -3.04
CA LEU A 91 -13.88 -16.45 -3.42
C LEU A 91 -13.87 -16.31 -4.93
N ASP A 92 -14.76 -15.49 -5.45
CA ASP A 92 -14.84 -15.16 -6.87
C ASP A 92 -14.22 -13.79 -7.12
N ASN A 93 -13.37 -13.69 -8.14
CA ASN A 93 -12.89 -12.43 -8.67
C ASN A 93 -13.82 -11.97 -9.80
N GLN A 94 -14.78 -11.13 -9.47
CA GLN A 94 -15.68 -10.48 -10.43
C GLN A 94 -15.05 -9.24 -11.08
N GLY A 95 -13.80 -8.93 -10.71
CA GLY A 95 -13.02 -7.85 -11.27
C GLY A 95 -12.47 -8.14 -12.67
N ARG A 96 -11.82 -7.13 -13.24
CA ARG A 96 -11.18 -7.18 -14.57
C ARG A 96 -9.69 -7.49 -14.52
N LYS A 97 -9.08 -7.44 -13.33
CA LYS A 97 -7.66 -7.74 -13.12
C LYS A 97 -7.48 -8.99 -12.28
N ASP A 98 -6.42 -9.74 -12.59
CA ASP A 98 -6.00 -10.88 -11.79
C ASP A 98 -5.57 -10.43 -10.40
N ILE A 99 -6.10 -11.09 -9.37
CA ILE A 99 -5.60 -10.99 -8.01
C ILE A 99 -4.42 -11.94 -7.89
N LYS A 100 -3.19 -11.42 -7.80
CA LYS A 100 -1.99 -12.26 -7.73
C LYS A 100 -1.89 -13.02 -6.42
N GLU A 101 -2.31 -12.38 -5.35
CA GLU A 101 -2.20 -12.93 -4.00
C GLU A 101 -3.30 -12.36 -3.09
N LEU A 102 -3.68 -13.11 -2.07
CA LEU A 102 -4.60 -12.71 -1.02
C LEU A 102 -3.89 -12.65 0.33
N GLY A 103 -4.09 -11.57 1.04
CA GLY A 103 -3.92 -11.54 2.49
C GLY A 103 -5.23 -11.90 3.19
N ILE A 104 -5.15 -12.47 4.38
CA ILE A 104 -6.31 -12.75 5.23
C ILE A 104 -6.06 -12.26 6.65
N VAL A 105 -7.10 -11.70 7.25
CA VAL A 105 -7.16 -11.34 8.67
C VAL A 105 -8.42 -11.94 9.25
N ILE A 106 -8.29 -12.72 10.31
CA ILE A 106 -9.43 -13.31 11.04
C ILE A 106 -9.41 -12.70 12.44
N GLY A 107 -10.42 -11.88 12.73
CA GLY A 107 -10.64 -11.35 14.07
C GLY A 107 -11.37 -12.38 14.91
N GLY A 108 -10.72 -12.91 15.93
CA GLY A 108 -11.32 -13.79 16.91
C GLY A 108 -11.69 -13.06 18.21
N GLN A 109 -12.33 -13.76 19.14
CA GLN A 109 -12.68 -13.22 20.45
C GLN A 109 -11.46 -12.95 21.34
N LEU A 110 -10.43 -13.80 21.26
CA LEU A 110 -9.23 -13.75 22.12
C LEU A 110 -8.03 -13.11 21.42
N GLY A 111 -8.02 -13.08 20.08
CA GLY A 111 -6.90 -12.52 19.33
C GLY A 111 -7.21 -12.37 17.84
N ILE A 112 -6.19 -11.95 17.08
CA ILE A 112 -6.27 -11.75 15.63
C ILE A 112 -5.28 -12.70 14.97
N TYR A 113 -5.77 -13.53 14.06
CA TYR A 113 -4.92 -14.27 13.13
C TYR A 113 -4.73 -13.43 11.88
N GLN A 114 -3.49 -13.30 11.42
CA GLN A 114 -3.17 -12.58 10.19
C GLN A 114 -2.15 -13.35 9.37
N ASN A 115 -2.43 -13.50 8.08
CA ASN A 115 -1.47 -13.96 7.11
C ASN A 115 -1.44 -12.96 5.95
N SER A 116 -0.31 -12.28 5.79
CA SER A 116 -0.15 -11.27 4.74
C SER A 116 -0.15 -11.87 3.34
N SER A 117 0.21 -13.14 3.15
CA SER A 117 0.19 -13.80 1.84
C SER A 117 -0.17 -15.27 1.94
N LEU A 118 -1.35 -15.60 1.41
CA LEU A 118 -1.79 -16.96 1.20
C LEU A 118 -1.13 -17.51 -0.06
N ASN A 119 -0.19 -18.44 0.09
CA ASN A 119 0.49 -19.03 -1.07
C ASN A 119 -0.50 -19.71 -2.03
N GLY A 120 -0.27 -19.52 -3.34
CA GLY A 120 -1.10 -20.08 -4.41
C GLY A 120 -2.52 -19.49 -4.46
N SER A 121 -2.73 -18.27 -3.97
CA SER A 121 -4.02 -17.57 -3.96
C SER A 121 -4.26 -16.70 -5.20
N LEU A 122 -3.62 -17.05 -6.33
CA LEU A 122 -3.90 -16.41 -7.61
C LEU A 122 -5.37 -16.65 -7.99
N ILE A 123 -6.09 -15.56 -8.25
CA ILE A 123 -7.44 -15.58 -8.82
C ILE A 123 -7.42 -14.77 -10.10
N ILE A 124 -7.48 -15.46 -11.23
CA ILE A 124 -7.62 -14.79 -12.53
C ILE A 124 -8.91 -13.97 -12.59
N ALA A 125 -8.95 -12.96 -13.44
CA ALA A 125 -10.19 -12.21 -13.69
C ALA A 125 -11.33 -13.16 -14.11
N GLY A 126 -12.49 -13.05 -13.45
CA GLY A 126 -13.64 -13.96 -13.62
C GLY A 126 -13.47 -15.35 -13.00
N GLY A 127 -12.32 -15.65 -12.39
CA GLY A 127 -12.04 -16.93 -11.77
C GLY A 127 -12.50 -17.03 -10.32
N ALA A 128 -12.30 -18.22 -9.74
CA ALA A 128 -12.62 -18.52 -8.36
C ALA A 128 -11.43 -19.20 -7.65
N LEU A 129 -11.33 -19.02 -6.34
CA LEU A 129 -10.37 -19.70 -5.48
C LEU A 129 -11.09 -20.39 -4.33
N TYR A 130 -10.91 -21.70 -4.25
CA TYR A 130 -11.27 -22.50 -3.09
C TYR A 130 -10.07 -22.70 -2.16
N ARG A 131 -10.29 -22.50 -0.85
CA ARG A 131 -9.30 -22.79 0.19
C ARG A 131 -9.98 -23.31 1.45
N ASN A 132 -9.30 -24.26 2.07
CA ASN A 132 -9.53 -24.70 3.44
C ASN A 132 -8.24 -24.44 4.22
N MET A 133 -8.36 -23.75 5.35
CA MET A 133 -7.24 -23.42 6.23
C MET A 133 -7.55 -23.75 7.68
N SER A 134 -6.54 -24.17 8.42
CA SER A 134 -6.68 -24.39 9.87
C SER A 134 -6.87 -23.08 10.62
N TYR A 135 -7.66 -23.14 11.68
CA TYR A 135 -7.92 -22.03 12.60
C TYR A 135 -7.93 -22.55 14.03
N ASP A 136 -7.15 -21.92 14.91
CA ASP A 136 -7.03 -22.35 16.31
C ASP A 136 -7.97 -21.55 17.22
N TYR A 137 -9.10 -22.14 17.60
CA TYR A 137 -10.05 -21.54 18.52
C TYR A 137 -9.52 -21.40 19.95
N THR A 138 -8.49 -22.17 20.35
CA THR A 138 -7.88 -22.01 21.69
C THR A 138 -7.06 -20.72 21.77
N SER A 139 -6.32 -20.41 20.70
CA SER A 139 -5.46 -19.23 20.64
C SER A 139 -6.24 -17.96 20.28
N PHE A 140 -7.21 -18.05 19.37
CA PHE A 140 -7.89 -16.88 18.81
C PHE A 140 -9.34 -16.73 19.26
N GLY A 141 -9.95 -17.74 19.87
CA GLY A 141 -11.35 -17.73 20.28
C GLY A 141 -12.33 -17.92 19.11
N SER A 142 -13.62 -17.64 19.34
CA SER A 142 -14.64 -17.68 18.29
C SER A 142 -14.39 -16.60 17.24
N ILE A 143 -14.65 -16.92 15.96
CA ILE A 143 -14.50 -15.98 14.85
C ILE A 143 -15.55 -14.86 15.01
N LYS A 144 -15.11 -13.61 14.93
CA LYS A 144 -15.95 -12.41 14.90
C LYS A 144 -16.11 -11.86 13.49
N TYR A 145 -15.02 -11.82 12.73
CA TYR A 145 -15.02 -11.42 11.33
C TYR A 145 -13.85 -12.05 10.57
N VAL A 146 -14.00 -12.14 9.26
CA VAL A 146 -12.94 -12.51 8.33
C VAL A 146 -12.81 -11.40 7.29
N ARG A 147 -11.57 -11.00 7.01
CA ARG A 147 -11.24 -9.97 6.03
C ARG A 147 -10.21 -10.50 5.04
N PHE A 148 -10.54 -10.43 3.76
CA PHE A 148 -9.66 -10.78 2.64
C PHE A 148 -9.16 -9.50 1.98
N ILE A 149 -7.84 -9.41 1.79
CA ILE A 149 -7.18 -8.25 1.21
C ILE A 149 -6.55 -8.71 -0.11
N PRO A 150 -7.14 -8.38 -1.27
CA PRO A 150 -6.54 -8.71 -2.55
C PRO A 150 -5.26 -7.92 -2.76
N LYS A 151 -4.29 -8.54 -3.42
CA LYS A 151 -3.07 -7.90 -3.87
C LYS A 151 -2.93 -8.04 -5.38
N LEU A 152 -2.57 -6.93 -6.00
CA LEU A 152 -2.32 -6.85 -7.43
C LEU A 152 -0.83 -6.70 -7.69
N ASP A 153 -0.37 -7.22 -8.81
CA ASP A 153 0.94 -6.85 -9.35
C ASP A 153 0.79 -5.61 -10.23
N ILE A 154 1.46 -4.53 -9.83
CA ILE A 154 1.47 -3.26 -10.55
C ILE A 154 2.94 -2.92 -10.80
N ALA A 155 3.33 -3.02 -12.08
CA ALA A 155 4.69 -2.78 -12.54
C ALA A 155 5.76 -3.66 -11.84
N GLY A 156 5.43 -4.93 -11.55
CA GLY A 156 6.34 -5.90 -10.93
C GLY A 156 6.35 -5.84 -9.40
N ILE A 157 5.48 -5.02 -8.78
CA ILE A 157 5.37 -4.87 -7.34
C ILE A 157 3.98 -5.32 -6.89
N THR A 158 3.94 -6.36 -6.06
CA THR A 158 2.73 -6.85 -5.41
C THR A 158 2.26 -5.87 -4.33
N THR A 159 1.16 -5.17 -4.59
CA THR A 159 0.64 -4.11 -3.72
C THR A 159 -0.74 -4.49 -3.16
N PRO A 160 -0.99 -4.33 -1.85
CA PRO A 160 -2.29 -4.65 -1.25
C PRO A 160 -3.36 -3.60 -1.58
N CYS A 161 -4.57 -4.06 -1.90
CA CYS A 161 -5.76 -3.26 -2.15
C CYS A 161 -6.65 -3.21 -0.90
N SER A 162 -6.17 -2.58 0.17
CA SER A 162 -6.89 -2.56 1.47
C SER A 162 -8.28 -1.92 1.42
N GLY A 163 -8.51 -0.98 0.49
CA GLY A 163 -9.80 -0.34 0.26
C GLY A 163 -10.84 -1.23 -0.44
N SER A 164 -10.40 -2.25 -1.18
CA SER A 164 -11.25 -3.24 -1.86
C SER A 164 -11.30 -4.57 -1.09
N ALA A 165 -10.99 -4.54 0.20
CA ALA A 165 -11.00 -5.72 1.03
C ALA A 165 -12.43 -6.23 1.24
N LEU A 166 -12.63 -7.53 1.10
CA LEU A 166 -13.89 -8.19 1.41
C LEU A 166 -13.91 -8.56 2.88
N GLN A 167 -14.86 -8.02 3.64
CA GLN A 167 -15.07 -8.38 5.03
C GLN A 167 -16.43 -9.08 5.20
N LYS A 168 -16.45 -10.13 6.02
CA LYS A 168 -17.65 -10.86 6.44
C LYS A 168 -17.66 -11.02 7.93
N ASP A 169 -18.79 -10.72 8.55
CA ASP A 169 -18.97 -10.91 9.99
C ASP A 169 -19.37 -12.36 10.30
N ALA A 170 -19.19 -12.77 11.55
CA ALA A 170 -19.51 -14.12 12.04
C ALA A 170 -20.94 -14.57 11.71
N ALA A 171 -21.89 -13.63 11.65
CA ALA A 171 -23.29 -13.91 11.33
C ALA A 171 -23.51 -14.30 9.85
N GLU A 172 -22.60 -13.91 8.96
CA GLU A 172 -22.65 -14.24 7.52
C GLU A 172 -21.88 -15.55 7.21
N LEU A 173 -21.16 -16.07 8.20
CA LEU A 173 -20.41 -17.30 8.11
C LEU A 173 -21.29 -18.48 8.53
N ARG A 174 -21.30 -19.53 7.72
CA ARG A 174 -22.03 -20.76 8.04
C ARG A 174 -21.18 -21.70 8.90
N ASN A 175 -21.82 -22.60 9.64
CA ASN A 175 -21.11 -23.75 10.23
C ASN A 175 -21.02 -24.88 9.20
N CYS A 176 -19.81 -25.33 8.86
CA CYS A 176 -19.59 -26.39 7.87
C CYS A 176 -20.14 -27.76 8.31
N THR A 177 -20.35 -27.99 9.60
CA THR A 177 -20.79 -29.28 10.14
C THR A 177 -22.30 -29.37 10.37
N ALA A 178 -23.06 -28.34 10.00
CA ALA A 178 -24.49 -28.23 10.29
C ALA A 178 -25.40 -28.60 9.09
N ASP A 179 -24.85 -29.24 8.05
CA ASP A 179 -25.59 -29.79 6.90
C ASP A 179 -25.94 -31.28 7.08
#